data_AF-A0A2R6WXX2-F1
#
_entry.id   AF-A0A2R6WXX2-F1
#
_cell.length_a   1.000
_cell.length_b   1.000
_cell.length_c   1.000
_cell.angle_alpha   90.00
_cell.angle_beta   90.00
_cell.angle_gamma   90.00
#
_symmetry.space_group_name_H-M   'P 1'
#
loop_
_entity.id
_entity.type
_entity.pdbx_description
1 polymer ?
#
loop_
_entity_poly.entity_id
_entity_poly.type
_entity_poly.pdbx_seq_one_letter_code
_entity_poly.pdbx_strand_id
1 'polypeptide(L)'
;MSATVVWGDEGLALVYESWYKTRRTRTWMIAPGNLEAQGRKLFDRSSEDVYADPGSPMLRRTSLGRYVLAGVKDADGKKRLLLNGSGATPQGNIPFLDLLEIESGEKQRIWESSKETYFETVVALMSDQLDGDLDLNKLRILVSKESQTEPPQYYLRSWPEQTVCQITDFPHPNPQIANLKKEIIRYERSAGVQLTANLYLPPAYDPATDGPLPLLMWAYPREFKSKDNAGQMRGSPYSFAGIGSTSALLWLARRFAILDGPTVPIIGEGDEEANDRVLAKRTR
;
A
#
# COMPACT_ATOMS: atom_id res chain seq x y z
N MET A 1 5.13 -22.12 -5.34
CA MET A 1 3.90 -21.53 -5.93
C MET A 1 2.85 -21.51 -4.84
N SER A 2 2.09 -20.44 -4.71
CA SER A 2 0.90 -20.41 -3.86
C SER A 2 -0.31 -20.02 -4.70
N ALA A 3 -1.47 -20.55 -4.33
CA ALA A 3 -2.74 -20.18 -4.93
C ALA A 3 -3.76 -19.85 -3.83
N THR A 4 -4.51 -18.77 -4.01
CA THR A 4 -5.58 -18.35 -3.11
C THR A 4 -6.83 -18.06 -3.92
N VAL A 5 -7.99 -18.52 -3.44
CA VAL A 5 -9.28 -18.20 -4.04
C VAL A 5 -10.02 -17.20 -3.16
N VAL A 6 -10.51 -16.13 -3.76
CA VAL A 6 -11.38 -15.14 -3.15
C VAL A 6 -12.77 -15.29 -3.76
N TRP A 7 -13.70 -15.77 -2.95
CA TRP A 7 -15.05 -16.12 -3.39
C TRP A 7 -15.95 -14.88 -3.50
N GLY A 8 -16.75 -14.79 -4.56
CA GLY A 8 -17.86 -13.85 -4.67
C GLY A 8 -19.17 -14.63 -4.55
N ASP A 9 -19.68 -15.07 -5.70
CA ASP A 9 -20.89 -15.88 -5.86
C ASP A 9 -20.67 -16.96 -6.93
N GLU A 10 -21.74 -17.62 -7.36
CA GLU A 10 -21.69 -18.65 -8.40
C GLU A 10 -21.17 -18.12 -9.75
N GLY A 11 -21.32 -16.82 -10.01
CA GLY A 11 -20.84 -16.20 -11.25
C GLY A 11 -19.41 -15.68 -11.17
N LEU A 12 -18.83 -15.53 -9.97
CA LEU A 12 -17.56 -14.83 -9.81
C LEU A 12 -16.74 -15.31 -8.59
N ALA A 13 -15.52 -15.76 -8.86
CA ALA A 13 -14.43 -15.82 -7.90
C ALA A 13 -13.12 -15.38 -8.54
N LEU A 14 -12.19 -14.89 -7.72
CA LEU A 14 -10.84 -14.52 -8.14
C LEU A 14 -9.82 -15.55 -7.64
N VAL A 15 -8.99 -16.06 -8.54
CA VAL A 15 -7.88 -16.96 -8.22
C VAL A 15 -6.57 -16.20 -8.37
N TYR A 16 -5.81 -16.12 -7.29
CA TYR A 16 -4.49 -15.50 -7.25
C TYR A 16 -3.42 -16.57 -7.30
N GLU A 17 -2.58 -16.54 -8.32
CA GLU A 17 -1.38 -17.36 -8.41
C GLU A 17 -0.15 -16.50 -8.10
N SER A 18 0.75 -17.00 -7.26
CA SER A 18 2.03 -16.33 -7.00
C SER A 18 3.21 -17.28 -7.15
N TRP A 19 4.22 -16.79 -7.86
CA TRP A 19 5.48 -17.48 -8.13
C TRP A 19 6.63 -16.70 -7.53
N TYR A 20 7.14 -17.15 -6.38
CA TYR A 20 8.27 -16.51 -5.71
C TYR A 20 9.48 -16.36 -6.65
N LYS A 21 9.90 -17.45 -7.33
CA LYS A 21 11.11 -17.44 -8.17
C LYS A 21 11.10 -16.37 -9.26
N THR A 22 9.97 -16.19 -9.94
CA THR A 22 9.84 -15.21 -11.04
C THR A 22 9.21 -13.90 -10.60
N ARG A 23 8.83 -13.79 -9.31
CA ARG A 23 8.07 -12.68 -8.75
C ARG A 23 6.77 -12.42 -9.52
N ARG A 24 6.24 -13.42 -10.23
CA ARG A 24 5.09 -13.26 -11.10
C ARG A 24 3.81 -13.54 -10.31
N THR A 25 2.85 -12.64 -10.40
CA THR A 25 1.50 -12.80 -9.89
C THR A 25 0.50 -12.76 -11.02
N ARG A 26 -0.51 -13.64 -10.95
CA ARG A 26 -1.64 -13.65 -11.89
C ARG A 26 -2.94 -13.67 -11.12
N THR A 27 -3.90 -12.89 -11.59
CA THR A 27 -5.27 -12.93 -11.11
C THR A 27 -6.13 -13.47 -12.22
N TRP A 28 -6.86 -14.53 -11.94
CA TRP A 28 -7.84 -15.13 -12.83
C TRP A 28 -9.22 -14.92 -12.28
N MET A 29 -10.18 -14.84 -13.18
CA MET A 29 -11.59 -14.77 -12.90
C MET A 29 -12.24 -16.07 -13.34
N ILE A 30 -12.99 -16.69 -12.44
CA ILE A 30 -13.71 -17.94 -12.71
C ILE A 30 -15.18 -17.79 -12.31
N ALA A 31 -16.05 -18.63 -12.88
CA ALA A 31 -17.46 -18.72 -12.52
C ALA A 31 -17.72 -20.08 -11.84
N PRO A 32 -17.70 -20.16 -10.50
CA PRO A 32 -17.79 -21.45 -9.78
C PRO A 32 -19.04 -22.28 -10.08
N GLY A 33 -20.17 -21.63 -10.41
CA GLY A 33 -21.43 -22.27 -10.77
C GLY A 33 -21.48 -22.82 -12.19
N ASN A 34 -20.47 -22.53 -13.03
CA ASN A 34 -20.37 -23.05 -14.39
C ASN A 34 -19.01 -23.74 -14.60
N LEU A 35 -18.98 -25.05 -14.37
CA LEU A 35 -17.76 -25.86 -14.46
C LEU A 35 -17.18 -25.94 -15.89
N GLU A 36 -17.99 -25.66 -16.91
CA GLU A 36 -17.56 -25.62 -18.31
C GLU A 36 -16.97 -24.26 -18.71
N ALA A 37 -17.18 -23.21 -17.90
CA ALA A 37 -16.65 -21.88 -18.18
C ALA A 37 -15.14 -21.84 -17.94
N GLN A 38 -14.39 -21.45 -18.98
CA GLN A 38 -12.95 -21.25 -18.86
C GLN A 38 -12.64 -19.98 -18.04
N GLY A 39 -11.63 -20.09 -17.18
CA GLY A 39 -11.15 -18.95 -16.41
C GLY A 39 -10.53 -17.88 -17.32
N ARG A 40 -10.85 -16.61 -17.06
CA ARG A 40 -10.31 -15.45 -17.78
C ARG A 40 -9.19 -14.82 -16.98
N LYS A 41 -8.04 -14.57 -17.61
CA LYS A 41 -6.95 -13.84 -16.94
C LYS A 41 -7.30 -12.35 -16.86
N LEU A 42 -7.25 -11.81 -15.64
CA LEU A 42 -7.52 -10.41 -15.36
C LEU A 42 -6.21 -9.61 -15.27
N PHE A 43 -5.23 -10.12 -14.52
CA PHE A 43 -3.93 -9.47 -14.35
C PHE A 43 -2.78 -10.47 -14.50
N ASP A 44 -1.65 -10.01 -15.05
CA ASP A 44 -0.40 -10.76 -15.17
C ASP A 44 0.76 -9.79 -14.99
N ARG A 45 1.39 -9.78 -13.82
CA ARG A 45 2.40 -8.75 -13.48
C ARG A 45 3.52 -9.31 -12.60
N SER A 46 4.60 -8.53 -12.47
CA SER A 46 5.56 -8.73 -11.38
C SER A 46 4.95 -8.21 -10.08
N SER A 47 5.02 -8.96 -8.99
CA SER A 47 4.62 -8.53 -7.64
C SER A 47 5.53 -7.41 -7.09
N GLU A 48 6.70 -7.22 -7.68
CA GLU A 48 7.65 -6.18 -7.28
C GLU A 48 7.36 -4.83 -7.95
N ASP A 49 6.66 -4.85 -9.08
CA ASP A 49 6.19 -3.65 -9.78
C ASP A 49 4.96 -3.08 -9.04
N VAL A 50 5.21 -2.15 -8.12
CA VAL A 50 4.17 -1.47 -7.35
C VAL A 50 3.52 -0.33 -8.10
N TYR A 51 4.17 0.23 -9.13
CA TYR A 51 3.57 1.26 -9.97
C TYR A 51 2.45 0.70 -10.86
N ALA A 52 2.58 -0.56 -11.29
CA ALA A 52 1.53 -1.26 -12.03
C ALA A 52 0.52 -2.01 -11.13
N ASP A 53 0.54 -1.82 -9.81
CA ASP A 53 -0.35 -2.54 -8.89
C ASP A 53 -1.80 -2.07 -9.05
N PRO A 54 -2.74 -2.94 -9.51
CA PRO A 54 -4.14 -2.55 -9.69
C PRO A 54 -4.91 -2.41 -8.36
N GLY A 55 -4.28 -2.73 -7.23
CA GLY A 55 -4.93 -2.81 -5.94
C GLY A 55 -5.53 -4.20 -5.69
N SER A 56 -6.13 -4.34 -4.51
CA SER A 56 -6.76 -5.58 -4.05
C SER A 56 -8.28 -5.42 -3.98
N PRO A 57 -9.06 -6.46 -4.34
CA PRO A 57 -10.51 -6.41 -4.24
C PRO A 57 -10.92 -6.23 -2.78
N MET A 58 -11.86 -5.32 -2.53
CA MET A 58 -12.48 -5.20 -1.22
C MET A 58 -13.42 -6.37 -0.98
N LEU A 59 -13.50 -6.76 0.29
CA LEU A 59 -14.38 -7.83 0.74
C LEU A 59 -15.50 -7.26 1.60
N ARG A 60 -16.63 -7.94 1.60
CA ARG A 60 -17.77 -7.67 2.48
C ARG A 60 -18.13 -8.92 3.26
N ARG A 61 -18.81 -8.73 4.39
CA ARG A 61 -19.26 -9.82 5.25
C ARG A 61 -20.69 -10.22 4.89
N THR A 62 -20.95 -11.51 4.71
CA THR A 62 -22.30 -12.06 4.49
C THR A 62 -23.06 -12.21 5.81
N SER A 63 -24.37 -12.51 5.73
CA SER A 63 -25.20 -12.85 6.90
C SER A 63 -24.66 -14.03 7.73
N LEU A 64 -23.91 -14.95 7.09
CA LEU A 64 -23.23 -16.07 7.75
C LEU A 64 -21.86 -15.70 8.33
N GLY A 65 -21.49 -14.42 8.31
CA GLY A 65 -20.25 -13.91 8.88
C GLY A 65 -18.99 -14.21 8.05
N ARG A 66 -19.13 -14.69 6.80
CA ARG A 66 -18.02 -15.00 5.88
C ARG A 66 -17.65 -13.80 5.03
N TYR A 67 -16.38 -13.69 4.62
CA TYR A 67 -15.94 -12.66 3.68
C TYR A 67 -16.05 -13.14 2.25
N VAL A 68 -16.68 -12.33 1.40
CA VAL A 68 -16.80 -12.53 -0.04
C VAL A 68 -16.43 -11.24 -0.78
N LEU A 69 -16.16 -11.33 -2.08
CA LEU A 69 -15.94 -10.18 -2.95
C LEU A 69 -17.08 -9.17 -2.80
N ALA A 70 -16.72 -7.91 -2.60
CA ALA A 70 -17.70 -6.84 -2.57
C ALA A 70 -18.08 -6.44 -4.00
N GLY A 71 -19.14 -7.08 -4.51
CA GLY A 71 -19.84 -6.62 -5.70
C GLY A 71 -20.57 -5.31 -5.41
N VAL A 72 -20.48 -4.36 -6.35
CA VAL A 72 -21.17 -3.08 -6.29
C VAL A 72 -21.93 -2.87 -7.59
N LYS A 73 -23.22 -2.52 -7.51
CA LYS A 73 -24.01 -2.10 -8.67
C LYS A 73 -23.83 -0.60 -8.89
N ASP A 74 -23.43 -0.24 -10.10
CA ASP A 74 -23.42 1.15 -10.55
C ASP A 74 -24.85 1.64 -10.84
N ALA A 75 -24.99 2.90 -11.26
CA ALA A 75 -26.28 3.52 -11.56
C ALA A 75 -27.04 2.81 -12.70
N ASP A 76 -26.32 2.12 -13.59
CA ASP A 76 -26.90 1.33 -14.69
C ASP A 76 -27.24 -0.11 -14.26
N GLY A 77 -27.02 -0.45 -12.98
CA GLY A 77 -27.24 -1.77 -12.42
C GLY A 77 -26.16 -2.80 -12.76
N LYS A 78 -25.06 -2.39 -13.42
CA LYS A 78 -23.96 -3.29 -13.75
C LYS A 78 -23.12 -3.56 -12.52
N LYS A 79 -22.76 -4.83 -12.34
CA LYS A 79 -21.92 -5.28 -11.23
C LYS A 79 -20.45 -4.95 -11.51
N ARG A 80 -19.81 -4.29 -10.55
CA ARG A 80 -18.40 -3.94 -10.53
C ARG A 80 -17.75 -4.50 -9.26
N LEU A 81 -16.43 -4.58 -9.24
CA LEU A 81 -15.67 -4.83 -8.01
C LEU A 81 -14.96 -3.54 -7.56
N LEU A 82 -14.81 -3.37 -6.24
CA LEU A 82 -13.98 -2.31 -5.67
C LEU A 82 -12.53 -2.78 -5.55
N LEU A 83 -11.59 -2.04 -6.11
CA LEU A 83 -10.15 -2.26 -5.94
C LEU A 83 -9.55 -1.15 -5.07
N ASN A 84 -8.98 -1.53 -3.93
CA ASN A 84 -8.26 -0.65 -3.02
C ASN A 84 -6.75 -0.80 -3.25
N GLY A 85 -6.06 0.28 -3.59
CA GLY A 85 -4.64 0.25 -3.93
C GLY A 85 -3.82 1.30 -3.20
N SER A 86 -2.53 1.02 -3.01
CA SER A 86 -1.57 1.97 -2.43
C SER A 86 -1.17 3.10 -3.39
N GLY A 87 -1.34 2.88 -4.70
CA GLY A 87 -1.06 3.86 -5.75
C GLY A 87 0.36 4.41 -5.70
N ALA A 88 1.36 3.54 -5.63
CA ALA A 88 2.76 3.95 -5.63
C ALA A 88 3.09 4.75 -6.90
N THR A 89 3.73 5.90 -6.72
CA THR A 89 4.22 6.77 -7.80
C THR A 89 5.65 7.21 -7.50
N PRO A 90 6.37 7.80 -8.47
CA PRO A 90 7.67 8.42 -8.21
C PRO A 90 7.66 9.48 -7.11
N GLN A 91 6.51 10.11 -6.81
CA GLN A 91 6.35 11.15 -5.78
C GLN A 91 5.92 10.58 -4.41
N GLY A 92 5.52 9.30 -4.36
CA GLY A 92 5.03 8.62 -3.18
C GLY A 92 3.71 7.91 -3.44
N ASN A 93 3.21 7.22 -2.42
CA ASN A 93 1.92 6.54 -2.49
C ASN A 93 0.77 7.55 -2.56
N ILE A 94 -0.10 7.38 -3.55
CA ILE A 94 -1.38 8.06 -3.71
C ILE A 94 -2.48 6.99 -3.68
N PRO A 95 -2.93 6.56 -2.48
CA PRO A 95 -3.91 5.50 -2.36
C PRO A 95 -5.20 5.83 -3.07
N PHE A 96 -5.90 4.79 -3.52
CA PHE A 96 -7.06 4.94 -4.36
C PHE A 96 -8.10 3.86 -4.15
N LEU A 97 -9.31 4.14 -4.64
CA LEU A 97 -10.40 3.20 -4.79
C LEU A 97 -10.90 3.27 -6.24
N ASP A 98 -10.78 2.16 -6.96
CA ASP A 98 -11.27 2.00 -8.33
C ASP A 98 -12.49 1.09 -8.36
N LEU A 99 -13.39 1.31 -9.32
CA LEU A 99 -14.34 0.31 -9.79
C LEU A 99 -13.71 -0.47 -10.94
N LEU A 100 -13.80 -1.80 -10.89
CA LEU A 100 -13.41 -2.71 -11.95
C LEU A 100 -14.66 -3.27 -12.63
N GLU A 101 -14.75 -3.08 -13.94
CA GLU A 101 -15.69 -3.82 -14.79
C GLU A 101 -15.21 -5.24 -15.02
N ILE A 102 -16.11 -6.19 -14.86
CA ILE A 102 -15.80 -7.62 -14.76
C ILE A 102 -15.72 -8.28 -16.13
N GLU A 103 -16.38 -7.75 -17.16
CA GLU A 103 -16.34 -8.28 -18.52
C GLU A 103 -15.20 -7.66 -19.35
N SER A 104 -15.02 -6.35 -19.30
CA SER A 104 -14.03 -5.59 -20.08
C SER A 104 -12.68 -5.49 -19.36
N GLY A 105 -12.66 -5.55 -18.02
CA GLY A 105 -11.45 -5.29 -17.23
C GLY A 105 -11.11 -3.80 -17.08
N GLU A 106 -11.99 -2.91 -17.55
CA GLU A 106 -11.81 -1.46 -17.41
C GLU A 106 -11.90 -1.02 -15.95
N LYS A 107 -11.05 -0.07 -15.58
CA LYS A 107 -11.02 0.52 -14.24
C LYS A 107 -11.46 1.97 -14.27
N GLN A 108 -12.25 2.37 -13.29
CA GLN A 108 -12.69 3.75 -13.09
C GLN A 108 -12.32 4.20 -11.68
N ARG A 109 -11.52 5.28 -11.57
CA ARG A 109 -11.19 5.93 -10.30
C ARG A 109 -12.44 6.56 -9.70
N ILE A 110 -12.81 6.15 -8.49
CA ILE A 110 -13.94 6.75 -7.75
C ILE A 110 -13.50 7.53 -6.51
N TRP A 111 -12.30 7.27 -6.00
CA TRP A 111 -11.68 8.05 -4.93
C TRP A 111 -10.15 7.94 -4.98
N GLU A 112 -9.46 9.03 -4.65
CA GLU A 112 -8.00 9.05 -4.44
C GLU A 112 -7.62 9.95 -3.27
N SER A 113 -6.50 9.61 -2.62
CA SER A 113 -5.89 10.44 -1.57
C SER A 113 -5.45 11.80 -2.12
N SER A 114 -5.49 12.82 -1.25
CA SER A 114 -4.81 14.09 -1.51
C SER A 114 -3.31 13.86 -1.74
N LYS A 115 -2.70 14.72 -2.58
CA LYS A 115 -1.32 14.56 -3.10
C LYS A 115 -0.30 15.46 -2.40
N GLU A 116 -0.73 16.36 -1.52
CA GLU A 116 0.11 17.50 -1.10
C GLU A 116 0.26 17.71 0.41
N THR A 117 -0.62 17.15 1.25
CA THR A 117 -0.59 17.47 2.69
C THR A 117 -0.91 16.27 3.57
N TYR A 118 -1.89 15.47 3.16
CA TYR A 118 -2.37 14.35 3.93
C TYR A 118 -2.10 13.05 3.20
N PHE A 119 -1.78 12.02 3.98
CA PHE A 119 -1.81 10.65 3.51
C PHE A 119 -3.13 10.02 3.94
N GLU A 120 -3.96 9.65 2.95
CA GLU A 120 -5.25 9.02 3.18
C GLU A 120 -5.24 7.57 2.67
N THR A 121 -5.77 6.62 3.45
CA THR A 121 -5.89 5.22 3.04
C THR A 121 -7.29 4.68 3.31
N VAL A 122 -7.83 3.86 2.42
CA VAL A 122 -9.08 3.13 2.68
C VAL A 122 -8.79 1.99 3.65
N VAL A 123 -9.38 2.06 4.84
CA VAL A 123 -9.20 1.10 5.94
C VAL A 123 -10.22 -0.02 5.87
N ALA A 124 -11.48 0.32 5.62
CA ALA A 124 -12.56 -0.64 5.60
C ALA A 124 -13.68 -0.21 4.65
N LEU A 125 -14.33 -1.20 4.06
CA LEU A 125 -15.61 -1.05 3.40
C LEU A 125 -16.71 -1.17 4.45
N MET A 126 -17.56 -0.16 4.56
CA MET A 126 -18.72 -0.21 5.44
C MET A 126 -19.85 -0.91 4.70
N SER A 127 -20.26 -2.07 5.19
CA SER A 127 -21.34 -2.88 4.63
C SER A 127 -22.38 -3.13 5.70
N ASP A 128 -23.65 -2.99 5.33
CA ASP A 128 -24.85 -3.08 6.18
C ASP A 128 -25.35 -4.51 6.40
N GLN A 129 -24.48 -5.53 6.24
CA GLN A 129 -24.80 -6.95 6.41
C GLN A 129 -26.00 -7.46 5.58
N LEU A 130 -26.27 -6.83 4.44
CA LEU A 130 -27.22 -7.35 3.48
C LEU A 130 -26.54 -8.36 2.55
N ASP A 131 -27.17 -9.49 2.28
CA ASP A 131 -26.73 -10.40 1.21
C ASP A 131 -26.97 -9.74 -0.17
N GLY A 132 -26.18 -10.13 -1.18
CA GLY A 132 -26.20 -9.48 -2.52
C GLY A 132 -25.30 -8.23 -2.70
N ASP A 133 -25.27 -7.69 -3.92
CA ASP A 133 -24.38 -6.58 -4.28
C ASP A 133 -24.73 -5.26 -3.57
N LEU A 134 -23.71 -4.46 -3.25
CA LEU A 134 -23.87 -3.13 -2.68
C LEU A 134 -24.37 -2.13 -3.72
N ASP A 135 -25.11 -1.11 -3.30
CA ASP A 135 -25.47 0.03 -4.15
C ASP A 135 -24.36 1.08 -4.11
N LEU A 136 -23.80 1.47 -5.27
CA LEU A 136 -22.76 2.48 -5.36
C LEU A 136 -23.19 3.82 -4.72
N ASN A 137 -24.46 4.20 -4.86
CA ASN A 137 -25.00 5.43 -4.30
C ASN A 137 -25.24 5.35 -2.78
N LYS A 138 -24.96 4.19 -2.17
CA LYS A 138 -24.99 4.01 -0.71
C LYS A 138 -23.64 3.54 -0.18
N LEU A 139 -22.62 3.50 -1.03
CA LEU A 139 -21.27 3.08 -0.68
C LEU A 139 -20.76 3.97 0.46
N ARG A 140 -20.19 3.33 1.48
CA ARG A 140 -19.49 4.02 2.56
C ARG A 140 -18.18 3.33 2.83
N ILE A 141 -17.13 4.11 3.05
CA ILE A 141 -15.82 3.58 3.41
C ILE A 141 -15.29 4.31 4.63
N LEU A 142 -14.50 3.61 5.43
CA LEU A 142 -13.68 4.18 6.47
C LEU A 142 -12.32 4.54 5.87
N VAL A 143 -11.95 5.82 5.96
CA VAL A 143 -10.66 6.35 5.53
C VAL A 143 -9.86 6.73 6.76
N SER A 144 -8.60 6.30 6.83
CA SER A 144 -7.62 6.89 7.75
C SER A 144 -6.95 8.06 7.05
N LYS A 145 -6.80 9.18 7.74
CA LYS A 145 -6.14 10.39 7.25
C LYS A 145 -5.15 10.86 8.29
N GLU A 146 -3.91 11.09 7.85
CA GLU A 146 -2.80 11.53 8.70
C GLU A 146 -1.91 12.52 7.95
N SER A 147 -1.02 13.19 8.68
CA SER A 147 0.05 14.01 8.11
C SER A 147 1.38 13.71 8.81
N GLN A 148 2.46 14.40 8.46
CA GLN A 148 3.72 14.25 9.20
C GLN A 148 3.59 14.64 10.69
N THR A 149 2.65 15.54 11.03
CA THR A 149 2.49 16.11 12.37
C THR A 149 1.17 15.74 13.04
N GLU A 150 0.19 15.24 12.28
CA GLU A 150 -1.12 14.84 12.79
C GLU A 150 -1.24 13.31 12.82
N PRO A 151 -1.58 12.71 13.97
CA PRO A 151 -1.77 11.27 14.05
C PRO A 151 -2.97 10.83 13.18
N PRO A 152 -3.02 9.56 12.78
CA PRO A 152 -4.15 9.04 12.02
C PRO A 152 -5.50 9.28 12.72
N GLN A 153 -6.37 9.98 12.01
CA GLN A 153 -7.78 10.15 12.34
C GLN A 153 -8.64 9.38 11.33
N TYR A 154 -9.80 8.90 11.76
CA TYR A 154 -10.70 8.12 10.94
C TYR A 154 -11.90 8.94 10.50
N TYR A 155 -12.25 8.80 9.22
CA TYR A 155 -13.33 9.50 8.57
C TYR A 155 -14.24 8.51 7.84
N LEU A 156 -15.55 8.68 7.99
CA LEU A 156 -16.54 8.02 7.14
C LEU A 156 -16.70 8.85 5.86
N ARG A 157 -16.48 8.23 4.69
CA ARG A 157 -16.79 8.83 3.40
C ARG A 157 -17.98 8.11 2.77
N SER A 158 -18.99 8.85 2.32
CA SER A 158 -20.26 8.30 1.83
C SER A 158 -20.65 8.84 0.44
N TRP A 159 -20.96 7.94 -0.48
CA TRP A 159 -21.49 8.24 -1.81
C TRP A 159 -23.00 8.53 -1.76
N PRO A 160 -23.55 9.21 -2.80
CA PRO A 160 -22.90 9.64 -4.04
C PRO A 160 -22.10 10.95 -3.94
N GLU A 161 -22.42 11.85 -3.02
CA GLU A 161 -21.77 13.17 -2.91
C GLU A 161 -20.36 13.12 -2.31
N GLN A 162 -19.91 11.95 -1.87
CA GLN A 162 -18.64 11.73 -1.17
C GLN A 162 -18.50 12.59 0.09
N THR A 163 -19.59 12.76 0.83
CA THR A 163 -19.60 13.47 2.11
C THR A 163 -18.64 12.83 3.09
N VAL A 164 -17.96 13.65 3.90
CA VAL A 164 -16.93 13.21 4.84
C VAL A 164 -17.35 13.58 6.26
N CYS A 165 -17.30 12.62 7.18
CA CYS A 165 -17.58 12.80 8.60
C CYS A 165 -16.43 12.24 9.44
N GLN A 166 -15.83 13.07 10.30
CA GLN A 166 -14.78 12.64 11.21
C GLN A 166 -15.37 11.80 12.36
N ILE A 167 -14.81 10.63 12.62
CA ILE A 167 -15.28 9.70 13.65
C ILE A 167 -14.40 9.76 14.91
N THR A 168 -13.14 10.15 14.76
CA THR A 168 -12.16 10.18 15.87
C THR A 168 -11.48 11.52 15.99
N ASP A 169 -11.07 11.86 17.20
CA ASP A 169 -10.24 13.02 17.51
C ASP A 169 -9.16 12.62 18.52
N PHE A 170 -8.22 11.81 18.06
CA PHE A 170 -7.14 11.32 18.91
C PHE A 170 -6.08 12.39 19.15
N PRO A 171 -5.63 12.61 20.40
CA PRO A 171 -4.49 13.47 20.66
C PRO A 171 -3.20 12.86 20.10
N HIS A 172 -2.20 13.70 19.87
CA HIS A 172 -0.89 13.22 19.46
C HIS A 172 -0.31 12.27 20.52
N PRO A 173 0.07 11.01 20.17
CA PRO A 173 0.45 9.99 21.15
C PRO A 173 1.77 10.29 21.85
N ASN A 174 2.67 11.05 21.18
CA ASN A 174 4.00 11.40 21.71
C ASN A 174 4.28 12.92 21.59
N PRO A 175 3.61 13.80 22.34
CA PRO A 175 3.68 15.26 22.13
C PRO A 175 5.10 15.85 22.17
N GLN A 176 6.01 15.24 22.94
CA GLN A 176 7.40 15.69 23.07
C GLN A 176 8.20 15.64 21.75
N ILE A 177 7.74 14.82 20.79
CA ILE A 177 8.41 14.62 19.49
C ILE A 177 7.48 14.90 18.31
N ALA A 178 6.37 15.60 18.54
CA ALA A 178 5.39 15.96 17.51
C ALA A 178 6.00 16.78 16.36
N ASN A 179 7.05 17.54 16.65
CA ASN A 179 7.77 18.38 15.68
C ASN A 179 9.08 17.74 15.20
N LEU A 180 9.18 16.40 15.22
CA LEU A 180 10.27 15.72 14.54
C LEU A 180 10.23 16.08 13.05
N LYS A 181 11.40 16.11 12.39
CA LYS A 181 11.46 16.32 10.95
C LYS A 181 11.55 14.97 10.26
N LYS A 182 10.70 14.74 9.27
CA LYS A 182 10.74 13.56 8.40
C LYS A 182 10.97 14.00 6.97
N GLU A 183 11.93 13.37 6.31
CA GLU A 183 12.22 13.58 4.90
C GLU A 183 12.41 12.24 4.20
N ILE A 184 11.87 12.09 2.99
CA ILE A 184 12.25 10.97 2.12
C ILE A 184 13.45 11.40 1.30
N ILE A 185 14.61 10.85 1.63
CA ILE A 185 15.83 11.11 0.88
C ILE A 185 15.96 10.12 -0.29
N ARG A 186 16.56 10.59 -1.38
CA ARG A 186 16.90 9.78 -2.55
C ARG A 186 18.41 9.72 -2.71
N TYR A 187 18.92 8.54 -3.01
CA TYR A 187 20.34 8.34 -3.23
C TYR A 187 20.56 7.24 -4.26
N GLU A 188 21.68 7.35 -4.99
CA GLU A 188 22.06 6.38 -5.99
C GLU A 188 23.16 5.46 -5.45
N ARG A 189 23.01 4.15 -5.64
CA ARG A 189 24.07 3.18 -5.35
C ARG A 189 25.00 3.02 -6.55
N SER A 190 26.25 2.62 -6.29
CA SER A 190 27.13 2.08 -7.33
C SER A 190 26.39 1.00 -8.16
N ALA A 191 26.36 1.19 -9.48
CA ALA A 191 25.56 0.48 -10.50
C ALA A 191 24.16 1.04 -10.86
N GLY A 192 23.87 2.31 -10.53
CA GLY A 192 22.79 3.08 -11.18
C GLY A 192 21.40 2.90 -10.57
N VAL A 193 21.29 2.25 -9.41
CA VAL A 193 19.98 1.98 -8.77
C VAL A 193 19.63 3.16 -7.87
N GLN A 194 18.52 3.84 -8.19
CA GLN A 194 17.93 4.87 -7.35
C GLN A 194 17.25 4.22 -6.14
N LEU A 195 17.53 4.72 -4.96
CA LEU A 195 17.04 4.18 -3.69
C LEU A 195 16.44 5.29 -2.84
N THR A 196 15.55 4.90 -1.94
CA THR A 196 14.93 5.81 -0.98
C THR A 196 15.13 5.31 0.45
N ALA A 197 15.11 6.26 1.38
CA ALA A 197 15.06 6.04 2.83
C ALA A 197 14.25 7.16 3.49
N ASN A 198 13.67 6.90 4.65
CA ASN A 198 13.14 7.95 5.50
C ASN A 198 14.23 8.44 6.45
N LEU A 199 14.58 9.72 6.40
CA LEU A 199 15.42 10.39 7.36
C LEU A 199 14.53 11.06 8.42
N TYR A 200 14.75 10.71 9.68
CA TYR A 200 14.13 11.37 10.82
C TYR A 200 15.18 12.13 11.61
N LEU A 201 14.89 13.38 11.92
CA LEU A 201 15.73 14.24 12.75
C LEU A 201 15.00 14.60 14.04
N PRO A 202 15.73 14.70 15.18
CA PRO A 202 15.15 15.13 16.44
C PRO A 202 14.43 16.47 16.31
N PRO A 203 13.36 16.70 17.10
CA PRO A 203 12.73 18.01 17.18
C PRO A 203 13.76 19.11 17.48
N ALA A 204 13.55 20.29 16.89
CA ALA A 204 14.42 21.47 17.05
C ALA A 204 15.90 21.31 16.62
N TYR A 205 16.29 20.19 15.99
CA TYR A 205 17.64 20.06 15.44
C TYR A 205 17.89 21.06 14.30
N ASP A 206 19.01 21.78 14.43
CA ASP A 206 19.54 22.71 13.45
C ASP A 206 20.99 22.36 13.10
N PRO A 207 21.27 21.86 11.87
CA PRO A 207 22.61 21.45 11.47
C PRO A 207 23.63 22.59 11.49
N ALA A 208 23.21 23.85 11.41
CA ALA A 208 24.10 25.00 11.44
C ALA A 208 24.68 25.28 12.83
N THR A 209 23.97 24.90 13.89
CA THR A 209 24.33 25.23 15.28
C THR A 209 24.64 23.99 16.13
N ASP A 210 23.99 22.86 15.87
CA ASP A 210 24.12 21.63 16.66
C ASP A 210 25.27 20.72 16.21
N GLY A 211 25.77 20.87 14.98
CA GLY A 211 26.76 19.97 14.40
C GLY A 211 26.20 18.56 14.10
N PRO A 212 27.04 17.58 13.74
CA PRO A 212 26.59 16.26 13.29
C PRO A 212 25.95 15.43 14.42
N LEU A 213 24.91 14.68 14.08
CA LEU A 213 24.27 13.71 14.97
C LEU A 213 24.83 12.29 14.79
N PRO A 214 24.87 11.46 15.85
CA PRO A 214 25.01 10.03 15.67
C PRO A 214 23.81 9.49 14.84
N LEU A 215 24.09 8.63 13.87
CA LEU A 215 23.07 8.04 12.99
C LEU A 215 22.81 6.58 13.36
N LEU A 216 21.55 6.24 13.59
CA LEU A 216 21.09 4.85 13.66
C LEU A 216 20.43 4.49 12.33
N MET A 217 20.97 3.47 11.66
CA MET A 217 20.40 2.94 10.42
C MET A 217 19.57 1.69 10.71
N TRP A 218 18.26 1.76 10.46
CA TRP A 218 17.32 0.65 10.61
C TRP A 218 17.00 0.04 9.24
N ALA A 219 17.84 -0.90 8.81
CA ALA A 219 17.79 -1.47 7.46
C ALA A 219 17.37 -2.94 7.48
N TYR A 220 16.53 -3.32 6.51
CA TYR A 220 16.23 -4.72 6.22
C TYR A 220 16.42 -4.99 4.71
N PRO A 221 17.24 -5.99 4.32
CA PRO A 221 17.47 -6.29 2.91
C PRO A 221 16.18 -6.73 2.23
N ARG A 222 16.00 -6.35 0.96
CA ARG A 222 14.91 -6.85 0.11
C ARG A 222 15.48 -7.40 -1.18
N GLU A 223 14.97 -8.55 -1.61
CA GLU A 223 15.36 -9.18 -2.87
C GLU A 223 14.51 -8.65 -4.02
N PHE A 224 15.12 -8.42 -5.18
CA PHE A 224 14.48 -7.97 -6.40
C PHE A 224 14.96 -8.77 -7.62
N LYS A 225 14.07 -9.02 -8.59
CA LYS A 225 14.42 -9.59 -9.90
C LYS A 225 14.73 -8.53 -10.96
N SER A 226 14.51 -7.24 -10.68
CA SER A 226 14.93 -6.14 -11.55
C SER A 226 15.35 -4.89 -10.76
N LYS A 227 16.28 -4.12 -11.34
CA LYS A 227 16.67 -2.80 -10.82
C LYS A 227 15.53 -1.79 -10.85
N ASP A 228 14.72 -1.81 -11.91
CA ASP A 228 13.60 -0.89 -12.08
C ASP A 228 12.60 -1.03 -10.93
N ASN A 229 12.21 -2.25 -10.59
CA ASN A 229 11.29 -2.50 -9.47
C ASN A 229 11.93 -2.17 -8.11
N ALA A 230 13.24 -2.41 -7.97
CA ALA A 230 13.99 -2.05 -6.76
C ALA A 230 14.03 -0.54 -6.51
N GLY A 231 14.01 0.26 -7.57
CA GLY A 231 14.03 1.73 -7.50
C GLY A 231 12.66 2.39 -7.41
N GLN A 232 11.56 1.62 -7.47
CA GLN A 232 10.23 2.19 -7.29
C GLN A 232 10.03 2.68 -5.87
N MET A 233 9.59 3.93 -5.74
CA MET A 233 9.32 4.57 -4.47
C MET A 233 8.15 3.88 -3.77
N ARG A 234 8.30 3.67 -2.46
CA ARG A 234 7.28 3.11 -1.59
C ARG A 234 7.08 4.02 -0.38
N GLY A 235 5.84 4.15 0.06
CA GLY A 235 5.47 5.00 1.19
C GLY A 235 5.13 6.42 0.76
N SER A 236 4.78 7.26 1.72
CA SER A 236 4.33 8.63 1.49
C SER A 236 5.19 9.62 2.28
N PRO A 237 5.57 10.77 1.69
CA PRO A 237 6.20 11.85 2.44
C PRO A 237 5.24 12.46 3.47
N TYR A 238 3.94 12.22 3.36
CA TYR A 238 2.92 12.78 4.25
C TYR A 238 2.45 11.82 5.35
N SER A 239 3.04 10.63 5.48
CA SER A 239 2.60 9.70 6.54
C SER A 239 3.14 10.10 7.92
N PHE A 240 2.36 9.80 8.95
CA PHE A 240 2.69 10.06 10.34
C PHE A 240 3.79 9.11 10.84
N ALA A 241 4.65 9.62 11.71
CA ALA A 241 5.72 8.83 12.33
C ALA A 241 5.18 8.08 13.56
N GLY A 242 4.51 6.94 13.34
CA GLY A 242 4.03 6.07 14.43
C GLY A 242 5.19 5.46 15.23
N ILE A 243 5.20 5.66 16.55
CA ILE A 243 6.28 5.17 17.43
C ILE A 243 5.73 4.11 18.38
N GLY A 244 6.03 2.86 18.06
CA GLY A 244 5.80 1.71 18.95
C GLY A 244 6.99 1.44 19.88
N SER A 245 6.79 0.51 20.81
CA SER A 245 7.79 0.13 21.83
C SER A 245 9.10 -0.43 21.28
N THR A 246 9.11 -0.94 20.05
CA THR A 246 10.29 -1.48 19.36
C THR A 246 10.83 -0.56 18.26
N SER A 247 10.33 0.68 18.16
CA SER A 247 10.70 1.59 17.08
C SER A 247 12.09 2.19 17.29
N ALA A 248 12.90 2.19 16.23
CA ALA A 248 14.18 2.91 16.21
C ALA A 248 14.00 4.42 16.46
N LEU A 249 12.82 4.98 16.16
CA LEU A 249 12.48 6.38 16.38
C LEU A 249 12.55 6.80 17.85
N LEU A 250 12.49 5.86 18.81
CA LEU A 250 12.70 6.16 20.22
C LEU A 250 14.07 6.80 20.50
N TRP A 251 15.07 6.56 19.64
CA TRP A 251 16.40 7.16 19.77
C TRP A 251 16.46 8.64 19.37
N LEU A 252 15.42 9.19 18.74
CA LEU A 252 15.29 10.64 18.50
C LEU A 252 15.34 11.42 19.81
N ALA A 253 14.75 10.87 20.89
CA ALA A 253 14.80 11.46 22.23
C ALA A 253 16.22 11.53 22.83
N ARG A 254 17.16 10.73 22.30
CA ARG A 254 18.58 10.77 22.66
C ARG A 254 19.44 11.52 21.63
N ARG A 255 18.81 12.33 20.78
CA ARG A 255 19.44 13.12 19.70
C ARG A 255 20.19 12.26 18.67
N PHE A 256 19.65 11.09 18.31
CA PHE A 256 20.11 10.35 17.13
C PHE A 256 19.34 10.82 15.90
N ALA A 257 20.00 10.92 14.76
CA ALA A 257 19.31 10.85 13.47
C ALA A 257 18.94 9.38 13.20
N ILE A 258 17.79 9.14 12.57
CA ILE A 258 17.36 7.79 12.21
C ILE A 258 17.22 7.70 10.69
N LEU A 259 17.94 6.77 10.09
CA LEU A 259 17.72 6.38 8.69
C LEU A 259 16.91 5.09 8.66
N ASP A 260 15.61 5.21 8.39
CA ASP A 260 14.67 4.11 8.45
C ASP A 260 14.32 3.58 7.06
N GLY A 261 14.30 2.25 6.96
CA GLY A 261 13.98 1.52 5.75
C GLY A 261 14.80 1.91 4.52
N PRO A 262 16.12 2.21 4.61
CA PRO A 262 16.92 2.40 3.42
C PRO A 262 16.80 1.14 2.57
N THR A 263 16.43 1.31 1.31
CA THR A 263 16.30 0.16 0.42
C THR A 263 17.72 -0.38 0.19
N VAL A 264 18.00 -1.57 0.73
CA VAL A 264 19.24 -2.31 0.50
C VAL A 264 18.90 -3.48 -0.42
N PRO A 265 18.78 -3.26 -1.75
CA PRO A 265 18.28 -4.28 -2.63
C PRO A 265 19.37 -5.30 -2.91
N ILE A 266 18.95 -6.56 -2.89
CA ILE A 266 19.71 -7.70 -3.38
C ILE A 266 19.09 -8.07 -4.72
N ILE A 267 19.82 -7.86 -5.81
CA ILE A 267 19.26 -7.96 -7.16
C ILE A 267 19.84 -9.19 -7.86
N GLY A 268 18.97 -10.12 -8.24
CA GLY A 268 19.29 -11.26 -9.10
C GLY A 268 18.53 -11.14 -10.43
N GLU A 269 19.21 -10.74 -11.50
CA GLU A 269 18.61 -10.59 -12.83
C GLU A 269 18.72 -11.90 -13.61
N GLY A 270 17.68 -12.26 -14.37
CA GLY A 270 17.64 -13.50 -15.16
C GLY A 270 17.63 -14.76 -14.28
N ASP A 271 18.56 -15.68 -14.56
CA ASP A 271 18.70 -16.95 -13.84
C ASP A 271 19.55 -16.86 -12.57
N GLU A 272 20.18 -15.71 -12.30
CA GLU A 272 20.95 -15.51 -11.06
C GLU A 272 20.01 -15.36 -9.85
N GLU A 273 20.34 -16.04 -8.75
CA GLU A 273 19.61 -15.87 -7.50
C GLU A 273 20.15 -14.65 -6.73
N ALA A 274 19.26 -13.94 -6.04
CA ALA A 274 19.59 -12.68 -5.38
C ALA A 274 20.75 -12.87 -4.37
N ASN A 275 20.74 -13.98 -3.64
CA ASN A 275 21.70 -14.34 -2.61
C ASN A 275 23.11 -14.68 -3.12
N ASP A 276 23.33 -14.93 -4.42
CA ASP A 276 24.64 -15.33 -4.95
C ASP A 276 25.70 -14.21 -4.89
N ARG A 277 25.27 -12.94 -4.80
CA ARG A 277 26.18 -11.76 -4.77
C ARG A 277 26.37 -11.12 -3.39
N VAL A 278 25.72 -11.64 -2.34
CA VAL A 278 25.72 -10.99 -1.00
C VAL A 278 27.08 -11.07 -0.31
N LEU A 279 27.86 -12.13 -0.54
CA LEU A 279 29.15 -12.35 0.14
C LEU A 279 30.34 -11.61 -0.52
N ALA A 280 30.28 -11.35 -1.82
CA ALA A 280 31.40 -10.72 -2.55
C ALA A 280 31.60 -9.22 -2.27
N LYS A 281 30.65 -8.56 -1.58
CA LYS A 281 30.68 -7.11 -1.32
C LYS A 281 30.93 -6.72 0.14
N ARG A 282 31.26 -7.67 1.03
CA ARG A 282 31.64 -7.37 2.43
C ARG A 282 33.14 -7.17 2.65
N THR A 283 33.97 -7.41 1.65
CA THR A 283 35.41 -7.13 1.69
C THR A 283 35.75 -6.02 0.72
N ARG A 284 35.72 -4.78 1.22
CA ARG A 284 36.69 -3.71 0.96
C ARG A 284 36.42 -2.55 1.90
#